data_AF-A0A1Y6LLT8-F1
#
_entry.id   AF-A0A1Y6LLT8-F1
#
_cell.length_a   1.000
_cell.length_b   1.000
_cell.length_c   1.000
_cell.angle_alpha   90.00
_cell.angle_beta   90.00
_cell.angle_gamma   90.00
#
_symmetry.space_group_name_H-M   'P 1'
#
loop_
_entity.id
_entity.type
_entity.pdbx_description
1 polymer ?
#
loop_
_entity_poly.entity_id
_entity_poly.type
_entity_poly.pdbx_seq_one_letter_code
_entity_poly.pdbx_strand_id
1 'polypeptide(L)'
;MKFSSTAALLGAAAPFAAAFPTAMYEAVQNDPELAARAAEIMERQAGADSATALFEAIPTFSESQRIDLSNYPFQAPGPNDLRGPCPGLNAFANHGLLPRNGYATIMQYIDVTQKIVGMGPNLATFLSVYAGAIDGNVVGWSMGGTPPPGVGGLLASNGNGLSGSHNKYEGDASPTRGDLYDPASGADDYSTFANQFQDLINYCPGGTVDIDCLTAFRSHRFDVQVQNNPYFFNGPFSGVLVQPAAYTFIYRFMANHSAENPIGELNYDVLKSWFGIEGENGSYVAKQGQERIPENWYRRSLTAPYETHYFLGDVVAAAALHPKFLSIGGNTGTTNSFSGVDVTNLTGGVFNSASLLSGNNLGCFAFQASKQATVDLAAGLLQPVTDALAGALSGVLAPLSCPQLKSIDERQLKKFPGFQKS
;
A
#
# COMPACT_ATOMS: atom_id res chain seq x y z
N MET A 1 -15.17 -13.44 7.21
CA MET A 1 -15.73 -13.20 8.55
C MET A 1 -16.42 -11.84 8.59
N LYS A 2 -17.46 -11.65 9.41
CA LYS A 2 -17.76 -10.34 10.01
C LYS A 2 -17.03 -10.36 11.35
N PHE A 3 -15.95 -9.60 11.50
CA PHE A 3 -15.30 -9.48 12.80
C PHE A 3 -16.26 -8.74 13.75
N SER A 4 -16.71 -9.42 14.80
CA SER A 4 -17.50 -8.79 15.87
C SER A 4 -16.55 -8.01 16.79
N SER A 5 -16.97 -6.81 17.19
CA SER A 5 -16.22 -5.80 17.94
C SER A 5 -15.52 -6.35 19.20
N THR A 6 -16.03 -7.43 19.79
CA THR A 6 -15.58 -7.96 21.08
C THR A 6 -14.27 -8.74 21.01
N ALA A 7 -13.91 -9.31 19.85
CA ALA A 7 -12.67 -10.09 19.70
C ALA A 7 -11.42 -9.23 19.41
N ALA A 8 -11.60 -7.99 18.94
CA ALA A 8 -10.51 -7.10 18.55
C ALA A 8 -9.85 -6.37 19.74
N LEU A 9 -10.61 -6.13 20.83
CA LEU A 9 -10.18 -5.28 21.95
C LEU A 9 -9.22 -5.96 22.94
N LEU A 10 -9.20 -7.30 23.03
CA LEU A 10 -8.41 -8.01 24.06
C LEU A 10 -7.02 -8.48 23.58
N GLY A 11 -6.74 -8.42 22.27
CA GLY A 11 -5.46 -8.83 21.69
C GLY A 11 -4.52 -7.69 21.29
N ALA A 12 -5.00 -6.44 21.25
CA ALA A 12 -4.29 -5.32 20.64
C ALA A 12 -3.15 -4.71 21.49
N ALA A 13 -3.10 -4.97 22.80
CA ALA A 13 -2.15 -4.30 23.70
C ALA A 13 -0.86 -5.10 24.00
N ALA A 14 -0.79 -6.38 23.65
CA ALA A 14 0.29 -7.27 24.10
C ALA A 14 1.32 -7.76 23.05
N PRO A 15 1.07 -7.84 21.71
CA PRO A 15 2.01 -8.52 20.82
C PRO A 15 3.15 -7.64 20.30
N PHE A 16 3.11 -6.33 20.56
CA PHE A 16 4.06 -5.39 19.98
C PHE A 16 5.51 -5.63 20.43
N ALA A 17 5.74 -6.13 21.65
CA ALA A 17 7.07 -6.23 22.25
C ALA A 17 8.12 -7.07 21.49
N ALA A 18 7.71 -7.95 20.56
CA ALA A 18 8.62 -8.90 19.91
C ALA A 18 9.21 -8.44 18.56
N ALA A 19 8.82 -7.28 18.02
CA ALA A 19 9.20 -6.84 16.67
C ALA A 19 9.99 -5.51 16.60
N PHE A 20 10.58 -5.07 17.72
CA PHE A 20 11.15 -3.72 17.83
C PHE A 20 12.68 -3.65 17.73
N PRO A 21 13.26 -2.60 17.13
CA PRO A 21 14.68 -2.30 17.25
C PRO A 21 15.00 -1.93 18.70
N THR A 22 15.76 -2.79 19.38
CA THR A 22 16.20 -2.61 20.77
C THR A 22 16.91 -1.26 21.00
N ALA A 23 17.58 -0.74 19.97
CA ALA A 23 18.30 0.52 20.01
C ALA A 23 17.42 1.76 20.23
N MET A 24 16.18 1.79 19.72
CA MET A 24 15.26 2.92 19.96
C MET A 24 14.73 2.89 21.39
N TYR A 25 14.39 1.71 21.90
CA TYR A 25 13.98 1.54 23.30
C TYR A 25 15.13 1.90 24.27
N GLU A 26 16.36 1.50 23.96
CA GLU A 26 17.54 1.87 24.75
C GLU A 26 17.81 3.37 24.71
N ALA A 27 17.63 4.04 23.57
CA ALA A 27 17.78 5.50 23.48
C ALA A 27 16.71 6.24 24.30
N VAL A 28 15.45 5.79 24.25
CA VAL A 28 14.35 6.37 25.03
C VAL A 28 14.50 6.09 26.53
N GLN A 29 14.99 4.92 26.93
CA GLN A 29 15.18 4.57 28.35
C GLN A 29 16.32 5.35 29.02
N ASN A 30 17.32 5.78 28.25
CA ASN A 30 18.50 6.46 28.78
C ASN A 30 18.38 7.99 28.82
N ASP A 31 17.28 8.56 28.29
CA ASP A 31 17.03 10.00 28.30
C ASP A 31 15.62 10.30 28.89
N PRO A 32 15.54 10.87 30.11
CA PRO A 32 14.29 11.14 30.80
C PRO A 32 13.35 12.13 30.08
N GLU A 33 13.88 13.09 29.31
CA GLU A 33 13.05 14.03 28.54
C GLU A 33 12.46 13.33 27.31
N LEU A 34 13.24 12.47 26.66
CA LEU A 34 12.75 11.61 25.58
C LEU A 34 11.70 10.61 26.08
N ALA A 35 11.91 9.99 27.23
CA ALA A 35 10.95 9.08 27.84
C ALA A 35 9.62 9.78 28.15
N ALA A 36 9.67 11.00 28.69
CA ALA A 36 8.48 11.81 28.97
C ALA A 36 7.73 12.19 27.69
N ARG A 37 8.45 12.57 26.62
CA ARG A 37 7.87 12.93 25.33
C ARG A 37 7.27 11.71 24.61
N ALA A 38 7.94 10.56 24.65
CA ALA A 38 7.40 9.31 24.13
C ALA A 38 6.15 8.86 24.90
N ALA A 39 6.14 9.00 26.23
CA ALA A 39 4.97 8.72 27.05
C ALA A 39 3.80 9.68 26.75
N GLU A 40 4.05 10.97 26.56
CA GLU A 40 3.04 11.96 26.16
C GLU A 40 2.46 11.66 24.76
N ILE A 41 3.30 11.23 23.80
CA ILE A 41 2.86 10.82 22.46
C ILE A 41 2.01 9.53 22.53
N MET A 42 2.43 8.54 23.33
CA MET A 42 1.70 7.29 23.53
C MET A 42 0.38 7.48 24.30
N GLU A 43 0.33 8.40 25.26
CA GLU A 43 -0.88 8.70 26.04
C GLU A 43 -1.89 9.54 25.23
N ARG A 44 -1.43 10.28 24.21
CA ARG A 44 -2.27 11.14 23.34
C ARG A 44 -2.80 10.48 22.07
N GLN A 45 -2.26 9.35 21.64
CA GLN A 45 -2.63 8.73 20.36
C GLN A 45 -3.45 7.45 20.55
N ALA A 46 -4.76 7.65 20.74
CA ALA A 46 -5.78 6.65 20.43
C ALA A 46 -6.24 6.89 18.98
N GLY A 47 -5.90 6.02 18.04
CA GLY A 47 -6.23 6.26 16.64
C GLY A 47 -5.50 5.35 15.66
N ALA A 48 -5.75 5.57 14.38
CA ALA A 48 -5.13 4.85 13.28
C ALA A 48 -3.64 5.22 13.14
N ASP A 49 -3.23 6.41 13.58
CA ASP A 49 -1.84 6.87 13.52
C ASP A 49 -0.93 6.39 14.68
N SER A 50 -1.45 5.52 15.56
CA SER A 50 -0.73 5.05 16.75
C SER A 50 0.64 4.38 16.48
N ALA A 51 0.89 3.91 15.25
CA ALA A 51 2.20 3.39 14.86
C ALA A 51 3.30 4.48 14.84
N THR A 52 2.96 5.76 14.60
CA THR A 52 3.92 6.89 14.67
C THR A 52 4.57 6.97 16.05
N ALA A 53 3.81 6.77 17.12
CA ALA A 53 4.32 6.78 18.49
C ALA A 53 5.39 5.71 18.74
N LEU A 54 5.35 4.61 17.98
CA LEU A 54 6.27 3.49 18.12
C LEU A 54 7.53 3.65 17.27
N PHE A 55 7.35 4.06 16.01
CA PHE A 55 8.42 4.03 15.01
C PHE A 55 9.05 5.39 14.72
N GLU A 56 8.40 6.49 15.13
CA GLU A 56 8.88 7.87 15.00
C GLU A 56 8.73 8.66 16.31
N ALA A 57 8.87 7.97 17.45
CA ALA A 57 8.78 8.58 18.78
C ALA A 57 9.65 9.84 18.93
N ILE A 58 10.77 9.88 18.20
CA ILE A 58 11.69 11.02 18.12
C ILE A 58 11.76 11.44 16.64
N PRO A 59 10.98 12.45 16.22
CA PRO A 59 11.04 12.96 14.86
C PRO A 59 12.43 13.56 14.59
N THR A 60 13.05 13.18 13.48
CA THR A 60 14.35 13.73 13.06
C THR A 60 14.18 14.56 11.80
N PHE A 61 14.83 15.72 11.77
CA PHE A 61 14.97 16.53 10.57
C PHE A 61 16.45 16.66 10.17
N SER A 62 16.71 16.64 8.87
CA SER A 62 17.98 16.98 8.24
C SER A 62 17.72 17.58 6.87
N GLU A 63 18.51 18.59 6.49
CA GLU A 63 18.48 19.19 5.14
C GLU A 63 18.70 18.16 4.02
N SER A 64 19.35 17.02 4.32
CA SER A 64 19.51 15.91 3.37
C SER A 64 18.19 15.22 2.99
N GLN A 65 17.10 15.52 3.69
CA GLN A 65 15.74 15.07 3.31
C GLN A 65 15.16 15.88 2.17
N ARG A 66 15.69 17.07 1.86
CA ARG A 66 15.22 17.86 0.73
C ARG A 66 15.44 17.09 -0.57
N ILE A 67 14.38 16.96 -1.37
CA ILE A 67 14.49 16.36 -2.71
C ILE A 67 14.82 17.46 -3.73
N ASP A 68 16.05 17.43 -4.22
CA ASP A 68 16.49 18.31 -5.31
C ASP A 68 16.15 17.71 -6.69
N LEU A 69 15.25 18.38 -7.40
CA LEU A 69 14.78 17.99 -8.74
C LEU A 69 15.37 18.88 -9.85
N SER A 70 16.39 19.69 -9.57
CA SER A 70 17.02 20.58 -10.55
C SER A 70 17.50 19.84 -11.81
N ASN A 71 17.99 18.61 -11.66
CA ASN A 71 18.39 17.72 -12.76
C ASN A 71 17.29 16.75 -13.22
N TYR A 72 16.10 16.84 -12.63
CA TYR A 72 14.95 15.97 -12.86
C TYR A 72 13.69 16.80 -13.14
N PRO A 73 13.70 17.67 -14.18
CA PRO A 73 12.57 18.54 -14.46
C PRO A 73 11.33 17.72 -14.82
N PHE A 74 10.18 18.24 -14.41
CA PHE A 74 8.91 17.68 -14.81
C PHE A 74 8.78 17.70 -16.34
N GLN A 75 8.27 16.60 -16.89
CA GLN A 75 7.81 16.49 -18.27
C GLN A 75 6.53 15.67 -18.28
N ALA A 76 5.49 16.21 -18.91
CA ALA A 76 4.24 15.48 -19.11
C ALA A 76 4.49 14.22 -19.95
N PRO A 77 3.79 13.10 -19.64
CA PRO A 77 3.90 11.87 -20.40
C PRO A 77 3.43 12.09 -21.84
N GLY A 78 4.15 11.54 -22.80
CA GLY A 78 3.72 11.44 -24.18
C GLY A 78 2.66 10.36 -24.38
N PRO A 79 2.08 10.24 -25.60
CA PRO A 79 1.00 9.29 -25.88
C PRO A 79 1.34 7.81 -25.66
N ASN A 80 2.62 7.46 -25.64
CA ASN A 80 3.10 6.09 -25.45
C ASN A 80 3.76 5.86 -24.08
N ASP A 81 3.78 6.88 -23.21
CA ASP A 81 4.37 6.78 -21.89
C ASP A 81 3.34 6.20 -20.92
N LEU A 82 3.68 5.08 -20.28
CA LEU A 82 2.75 4.33 -19.46
C LEU A 82 2.64 4.97 -18.06
N ARG A 83 1.41 5.23 -17.63
CA ARG A 83 1.06 5.67 -16.28
C ARG A 83 -0.08 4.79 -15.78
N GLY A 84 -0.09 4.49 -14.49
CA GLY A 84 -1.05 3.56 -13.91
C GLY A 84 -1.66 4.03 -12.61
N PRO A 85 -2.12 3.11 -11.74
CA PRO A 85 -2.86 3.45 -10.54
C PRO A 85 -2.00 4.06 -9.43
N CYS A 86 -0.66 3.96 -9.51
CA CYS A 86 0.23 4.45 -8.47
C CYS A 86 0.71 5.89 -8.75
N PRO A 87 0.20 6.90 -8.02
CA PRO A 87 0.57 8.31 -8.25
C PRO A 87 2.06 8.59 -8.01
N GLY A 88 2.68 7.94 -7.01
CA GLY A 88 4.11 8.13 -6.73
C GLY A 88 5.01 7.67 -7.88
N LEU A 89 4.76 6.48 -8.44
CA LEU A 89 5.54 5.98 -9.58
C LEU A 89 5.32 6.83 -10.83
N ASN A 90 4.08 7.27 -11.07
CA ASN A 90 3.76 8.20 -12.14
C ASN A 90 4.57 9.50 -12.02
N ALA A 91 4.65 10.08 -10.82
CA ALA A 91 5.47 11.26 -10.54
C ALA A 91 6.96 10.99 -10.78
N PHE A 92 7.49 9.85 -10.34
CA PHE A 92 8.91 9.51 -10.55
C PHE A 92 9.25 9.43 -12.03
N ALA A 93 8.40 8.82 -12.86
CA ALA A 93 8.58 8.79 -14.30
C ALA A 93 8.42 10.18 -14.95
N ASN A 94 7.48 11.00 -14.47
CA ASN A 94 7.29 12.38 -14.92
C ASN A 94 8.47 13.30 -14.60
N HIS A 95 9.29 12.96 -13.60
CA HIS A 95 10.54 13.66 -13.29
C HIS A 95 11.78 13.00 -13.93
N GLY A 96 11.63 11.85 -14.61
CA GLY A 96 12.77 11.12 -15.18
C GLY A 96 13.65 10.43 -14.12
N LEU A 97 13.14 10.29 -12.89
CA LEU A 97 13.75 9.49 -11.83
C LEU A 97 13.58 7.98 -12.12
N LEU A 98 12.47 7.63 -12.77
CA LEU A 98 12.29 6.38 -13.50
C LEU A 98 12.27 6.67 -15.01
N PRO A 99 12.51 5.65 -15.87
CA PRO A 99 12.34 5.81 -17.31
C PRO A 99 10.95 6.38 -17.65
N ARG A 100 10.93 7.46 -18.44
CA ARG A 100 9.71 8.24 -18.72
C ARG A 100 8.61 7.43 -19.42
N ASN A 101 9.01 6.40 -20.17
CA ASN A 101 8.12 5.47 -20.85
C ASN A 101 7.27 4.58 -19.91
N GLY A 102 7.54 4.62 -18.60
CA GLY A 102 6.75 3.90 -17.59
C GLY A 102 7.14 2.45 -17.39
N TYR A 103 8.27 2.00 -17.98
CA TYR A 103 8.84 0.68 -17.70
C TYR A 103 10.20 0.83 -17.02
N ALA A 104 10.38 0.20 -15.87
CA ALA A 104 11.64 0.22 -15.13
C ALA A 104 12.04 -1.19 -14.66
N THR A 105 13.33 -1.36 -14.41
CA THR A 105 13.86 -2.57 -13.79
C THR A 105 13.49 -2.62 -12.30
N ILE A 106 13.49 -3.82 -11.72
CA ILE A 106 13.25 -4.01 -10.28
C ILE A 106 14.19 -3.13 -9.45
N MET A 107 15.48 -3.08 -9.78
CA MET A 107 16.45 -2.28 -9.04
C MET A 107 16.17 -0.78 -9.12
N GLN A 108 15.72 -0.27 -10.28
CA GLN A 108 15.32 1.13 -10.40
C GLN A 108 14.14 1.47 -9.48
N TYR A 109 13.14 0.58 -9.36
CA TYR A 109 12.04 0.77 -8.42
C TYR A 109 12.50 0.74 -6.96
N ILE A 110 13.37 -0.20 -6.61
CA ILE A 110 13.95 -0.34 -5.26
C ILE A 110 14.75 0.93 -4.89
N ASP A 111 15.61 1.40 -5.78
CA ASP A 111 16.49 2.54 -5.53
C ASP A 111 15.69 3.84 -5.43
N VAL A 112 14.76 4.07 -6.35
CA VAL A 112 14.00 5.34 -6.38
C VAL A 112 13.07 5.46 -5.18
N THR A 113 12.40 4.39 -4.77
CA THR A 113 11.45 4.44 -3.63
C THR A 113 12.16 4.65 -2.31
N GLN A 114 13.32 4.01 -2.10
CA GLN A 114 14.17 4.29 -0.94
C GLN A 114 14.68 5.73 -0.96
N LYS A 115 15.24 6.17 -2.09
CA LYS A 115 15.91 7.47 -2.19
C LYS A 115 14.95 8.65 -2.12
N ILE A 116 13.78 8.55 -2.74
CA ILE A 116 12.87 9.69 -2.93
C ILE A 116 11.82 9.77 -1.83
N VAL A 117 11.27 8.66 -1.35
CA VAL A 117 10.21 8.70 -0.33
C VAL A 117 10.59 8.06 1.00
N GLY A 118 11.80 7.51 1.13
CA GLY A 118 12.24 6.89 2.39
C GLY A 118 11.54 5.56 2.69
N MET A 119 11.16 4.81 1.65
CA MET A 119 10.69 3.44 1.80
C MET A 119 11.81 2.56 2.36
N GLY A 120 11.49 1.66 3.31
CA GLY A 120 12.46 0.71 3.84
C GLY A 120 12.92 -0.33 2.81
N PRO A 121 14.16 -0.85 2.91
CA PRO A 121 14.72 -1.77 1.92
C PRO A 121 13.91 -3.06 1.77
N ASN A 122 13.33 -3.63 2.84
CA ASN A 122 12.56 -4.87 2.71
C ASN A 122 11.22 -4.61 2.01
N LEU A 123 10.53 -3.53 2.38
CA LEU A 123 9.29 -3.12 1.72
C LEU A 123 9.53 -2.80 0.24
N ALA A 124 10.55 -2.00 -0.07
CA ALA A 124 10.91 -1.64 -1.44
C ALA A 124 11.25 -2.87 -2.29
N THR A 125 12.06 -3.77 -1.75
CA THR A 125 12.45 -5.02 -2.43
C THR A 125 11.24 -5.91 -2.67
N PHE A 126 10.42 -6.14 -1.64
CA PHE A 126 9.26 -7.00 -1.75
C PHE A 126 8.27 -6.52 -2.79
N LEU A 127 7.85 -5.25 -2.72
CA LEU A 127 6.88 -4.69 -3.67
C LEU A 127 7.41 -4.71 -5.11
N SER A 128 8.68 -4.34 -5.31
CA SER A 128 9.29 -4.28 -6.65
C SER A 128 9.47 -5.66 -7.27
N VAL A 129 9.91 -6.65 -6.48
CA VAL A 129 10.07 -8.04 -6.95
C VAL A 129 8.72 -8.70 -7.17
N TYR A 130 7.76 -8.48 -6.26
CA TYR A 130 6.43 -9.04 -6.37
C TYR A 130 5.74 -8.58 -7.65
N ALA A 131 5.72 -7.27 -7.95
CA ALA A 131 5.18 -6.73 -9.20
C ALA A 131 5.86 -7.33 -10.44
N GLY A 132 7.19 -7.48 -10.42
CA GLY A 132 7.95 -8.12 -11.50
C GLY A 132 7.59 -9.59 -11.73
N ALA A 133 7.20 -10.30 -10.67
CA ALA A 133 6.83 -11.71 -10.72
C ALA A 133 5.39 -11.95 -11.21
N ILE A 134 4.43 -11.07 -10.90
CA ILE A 134 3.02 -11.28 -11.25
C ILE A 134 2.60 -10.68 -12.59
N ASP A 135 3.10 -9.48 -12.94
CA ASP A 135 2.65 -8.76 -14.16
C ASP A 135 3.80 -8.04 -14.85
N GLY A 136 5.04 -8.46 -14.56
CA GLY A 136 6.25 -8.03 -15.22
C GLY A 136 6.84 -9.09 -16.14
N ASN A 137 8.13 -8.89 -16.45
CA ASN A 137 8.96 -9.88 -17.15
C ASN A 137 10.14 -10.32 -16.28
N VAL A 138 9.99 -10.25 -14.95
CA VAL A 138 10.97 -10.65 -13.92
C VAL A 138 12.15 -9.71 -13.75
N VAL A 139 12.65 -9.09 -14.84
CA VAL A 139 13.74 -8.12 -14.74
C VAL A 139 13.23 -6.70 -14.49
N GLY A 140 11.98 -6.43 -14.89
CA GLY A 140 11.30 -5.17 -14.73
C GLY A 140 9.81 -5.29 -15.02
N TRP A 141 9.11 -4.19 -14.89
CA TRP A 141 7.66 -4.13 -15.08
C TRP A 141 7.18 -2.72 -15.39
N SER A 142 5.99 -2.65 -15.99
CA SER A 142 5.30 -1.41 -16.33
C SER A 142 4.51 -0.88 -15.14
N MET A 143 4.68 0.40 -14.81
CA MET A 143 3.86 1.08 -13.80
C MET A 143 2.42 1.34 -14.27
N GLY A 144 2.14 1.19 -15.57
CA GLY A 144 0.81 1.27 -16.17
C GLY A 144 0.35 -0.09 -16.69
N GLY A 145 -0.17 -0.13 -17.92
CA GLY A 145 -0.57 -1.36 -18.61
C GLY A 145 0.57 -2.05 -19.38
N THR A 146 0.21 -3.00 -20.25
CA THR A 146 1.15 -3.77 -21.10
C THR A 146 2.08 -2.87 -21.91
N PRO A 147 3.42 -3.06 -21.81
CA PRO A 147 4.39 -2.35 -22.64
C PRO A 147 4.15 -2.48 -24.14
N PRO A 148 4.12 -1.36 -24.91
CA PRO A 148 4.07 -1.43 -26.37
C PRO A 148 5.44 -1.90 -26.95
N PRO A 149 5.48 -2.31 -28.23
CA PRO A 149 6.73 -2.69 -28.88
C PRO A 149 7.81 -1.60 -28.75
N GLY A 150 9.01 -2.01 -28.35
CA GLY A 150 10.16 -1.10 -28.14
C GLY A 150 10.31 -0.58 -26.71
N VAL A 151 9.37 -0.85 -25.81
CA VAL A 151 9.48 -0.51 -24.38
C VAL A 151 9.87 -1.76 -23.58
N GLY A 152 10.95 -1.69 -22.79
CA GLY A 152 11.35 -2.75 -21.84
C GLY A 152 11.97 -4.01 -22.42
N GLY A 153 12.20 -4.08 -23.73
CA GLY A 153 12.82 -5.22 -24.41
C GLY A 153 11.82 -6.32 -24.81
N LEU A 154 12.33 -7.40 -25.42
CA LEU A 154 11.51 -8.43 -26.10
C LEU A 154 10.47 -9.10 -25.20
N LEU A 155 10.77 -9.29 -23.92
CA LEU A 155 9.88 -9.99 -22.98
C LEU A 155 8.93 -9.05 -22.24
N ALA A 156 9.07 -7.72 -22.36
CA ALA A 156 8.25 -6.76 -21.62
C ALA A 156 6.78 -6.78 -22.04
N SER A 157 6.49 -7.06 -23.31
CA SER A 157 5.13 -7.17 -23.81
C SER A 157 4.36 -8.39 -23.28
N ASN A 158 5.01 -9.30 -22.55
CA ASN A 158 4.36 -10.43 -21.90
C ASN A 158 3.81 -10.09 -20.51
N GLY A 159 4.19 -8.94 -19.95
CA GLY A 159 3.64 -8.45 -18.68
C GLY A 159 2.47 -7.50 -18.92
N ASN A 160 1.53 -7.45 -17.97
CA ASN A 160 0.37 -6.56 -18.05
C ASN A 160 0.54 -5.26 -17.26
N GLY A 161 1.65 -5.12 -16.51
CA GLY A 161 1.89 -3.99 -15.63
C GLY A 161 0.91 -3.89 -14.47
N LEU A 162 1.01 -2.82 -13.67
CA LEU A 162 0.14 -2.62 -12.52
C LEU A 162 -1.34 -2.53 -12.90
N SER A 163 -1.70 -1.90 -14.02
CA SER A 163 -3.10 -1.81 -14.47
C SER A 163 -3.69 -3.16 -14.93
N GLY A 164 -2.86 -4.18 -15.16
CA GLY A 164 -3.32 -5.53 -15.49
C GLY A 164 -3.25 -6.51 -14.33
N SER A 165 -3.03 -6.00 -13.12
CA SER A 165 -2.72 -6.80 -11.93
C SER A 165 -3.88 -6.96 -10.97
N HIS A 166 -5.11 -6.71 -11.42
CA HIS A 166 -6.31 -6.74 -10.59
C HIS A 166 -6.41 -8.03 -9.77
N ASN A 167 -6.70 -7.88 -8.48
CA ASN A 167 -6.70 -8.90 -7.42
C ASN A 167 -5.37 -9.64 -7.16
N LYS A 168 -4.29 -9.30 -7.87
CA LYS A 168 -2.92 -9.77 -7.63
C LYS A 168 -2.08 -8.69 -6.94
N TYR A 169 -2.13 -7.45 -7.44
CA TYR A 169 -1.53 -6.26 -6.83
C TYR A 169 -2.58 -5.16 -6.75
N GLU A 170 -3.03 -4.65 -7.90
CA GLU A 170 -4.16 -3.74 -7.99
C GLU A 170 -5.40 -4.42 -7.39
N GLY A 171 -6.28 -3.64 -6.77
CA GLY A 171 -7.45 -4.18 -6.11
C GLY A 171 -8.48 -3.13 -5.76
N ASP A 172 -9.66 -3.64 -5.42
CA ASP A 172 -10.85 -2.85 -5.13
C ASP A 172 -10.71 -1.91 -3.92
N ALA A 173 -11.58 -0.89 -3.90
CA ALA A 173 -11.67 0.15 -2.89
C ALA A 173 -10.41 1.00 -2.77
N SER A 174 -9.77 1.30 -3.91
CA SER A 174 -8.69 2.28 -4.02
C SER A 174 -9.12 3.67 -3.49
N PRO A 175 -8.17 4.53 -3.06
CA PRO A 175 -8.50 5.84 -2.50
C PRO A 175 -9.03 6.81 -3.56
N THR A 176 -8.46 6.83 -4.77
CA THR A 176 -8.86 7.78 -5.83
C THR A 176 -9.05 7.14 -7.21
N ARG A 177 -9.00 5.81 -7.30
CA ARG A 177 -9.20 5.03 -8.53
C ARG A 177 -10.48 4.21 -8.40
N GLY A 178 -11.09 3.89 -9.54
CA GLY A 178 -12.24 2.99 -9.63
C GLY A 178 -11.83 1.53 -9.42
N ASP A 179 -12.84 0.66 -9.29
CA ASP A 179 -12.68 -0.79 -9.20
C ASP A 179 -12.88 -1.39 -10.60
N LEU A 180 -12.00 -2.29 -11.06
CA LEU A 180 -12.01 -2.79 -12.45
C LEU A 180 -13.36 -3.39 -12.90
N TYR A 181 -14.07 -4.06 -12.00
CA TYR A 181 -15.36 -4.70 -12.32
C TYR A 181 -16.59 -3.93 -11.83
N ASP A 182 -16.41 -2.77 -11.20
CA ASP A 182 -17.53 -1.89 -10.88
C ASP A 182 -18.08 -1.26 -12.17
N PRO A 183 -19.37 -1.45 -12.52
CA PRO A 183 -19.95 -0.75 -13.66
C PRO A 183 -19.80 0.77 -13.61
N ALA A 184 -19.71 1.37 -12.41
CA ALA A 184 -19.53 2.80 -12.25
C ALA A 184 -18.12 3.30 -12.64
N SER A 185 -17.11 2.42 -12.66
CA SER A 185 -15.75 2.78 -13.10
C SER A 185 -15.58 2.75 -14.61
N GLY A 186 -16.45 2.05 -15.34
CA GLY A 186 -16.29 1.82 -16.78
C GLY A 186 -15.09 0.92 -17.12
N ALA A 187 -14.68 0.05 -16.20
CA ALA A 187 -13.46 -0.78 -16.29
C ALA A 187 -12.16 0.04 -16.29
N ASP A 188 -12.18 1.19 -15.62
CA ASP A 188 -11.00 2.02 -15.36
C ASP A 188 -10.58 1.91 -13.89
N ASP A 189 -9.49 1.17 -13.65
CA ASP A 189 -8.87 0.95 -12.35
C ASP A 189 -7.61 1.80 -12.11
N TYR A 190 -7.26 2.69 -13.04
CA TYR A 190 -5.96 3.38 -13.02
C TYR A 190 -6.06 4.90 -13.09
N SER A 191 -7.09 5.45 -13.71
CA SER A 191 -7.28 6.91 -13.77
C SER A 191 -7.69 7.49 -12.43
N THR A 192 -7.22 8.69 -12.11
CA THR A 192 -7.70 9.43 -10.93
C THR A 192 -9.13 9.93 -11.15
N PHE A 193 -10.04 9.60 -10.24
CA PHE A 193 -11.44 10.03 -10.24
C PHE A 193 -11.59 11.26 -9.32
N ALA A 194 -11.89 12.42 -9.90
CA ALA A 194 -11.92 13.70 -9.17
C ALA A 194 -13.00 13.76 -8.09
N ASN A 195 -14.15 13.12 -8.31
CA ASN A 195 -15.21 12.98 -7.31
C ASN A 195 -14.76 12.12 -6.12
N GLN A 196 -13.99 11.05 -6.37
CA GLN A 196 -13.47 10.22 -5.30
C GLN A 196 -12.35 10.91 -4.53
N PHE A 197 -11.53 11.73 -5.20
CA PHE A 197 -10.61 12.66 -4.54
C PHE A 197 -11.37 13.69 -3.68
N GLN A 198 -12.48 14.24 -4.17
CA GLN A 198 -13.34 15.12 -3.39
C GLN A 198 -13.87 14.42 -2.13
N ASP A 199 -14.27 13.14 -2.23
CA ASP A 199 -14.70 12.38 -1.06
C ASP A 199 -13.57 12.21 -0.04
N LEU A 200 -12.33 11.93 -0.47
CA LEU A 200 -11.17 11.93 0.43
C LEU A 200 -11.06 13.25 1.20
N ILE A 201 -11.12 14.38 0.48
CA ILE A 201 -11.06 15.73 1.08
C ILE A 201 -12.21 15.97 2.06
N ASN A 202 -13.42 15.45 1.77
CA ASN A 202 -14.56 15.56 2.67
C ASN A 202 -14.34 14.82 4.00
N TYR A 203 -13.58 13.72 3.99
CA TYR A 203 -13.22 12.97 5.19
C TYR A 203 -12.05 13.57 5.97
N CYS A 204 -11.25 14.42 5.32
CA CYS A 204 -10.08 15.07 5.89
C CYS A 204 -10.27 16.60 5.98
N PRO A 205 -11.31 17.13 6.67
CA PRO A 205 -11.53 18.57 6.73
C PRO A 205 -10.40 19.27 7.50
N GLY A 206 -10.19 20.55 7.20
CA GLY A 206 -9.18 21.37 7.92
C GLY A 206 -7.93 21.68 7.11
N GLY A 207 -7.85 21.25 5.84
CA GLY A 207 -6.77 21.64 4.92
C GLY A 207 -5.56 20.70 4.92
N THR A 208 -5.58 19.68 5.79
CA THR A 208 -4.53 18.66 5.91
C THR A 208 -5.14 17.26 5.88
N VAL A 209 -4.35 16.29 5.43
CA VAL A 209 -4.69 14.88 5.38
C VAL A 209 -3.75 14.12 6.32
N ASP A 210 -4.30 13.25 7.15
CA ASP A 210 -3.58 12.40 8.10
C ASP A 210 -4.07 10.94 8.03
N ILE A 211 -3.43 10.06 8.81
CA ILE A 211 -3.75 8.63 8.81
C ILE A 211 -5.16 8.36 9.38
N ASP A 212 -5.65 9.16 10.32
CA ASP A 212 -6.98 8.97 10.92
C ASP A 212 -8.09 9.24 9.91
N CYS A 213 -8.03 10.37 9.21
CA CYS A 213 -9.02 10.71 8.20
C CYS A 213 -8.94 9.78 6.98
N LEU A 214 -7.74 9.35 6.56
CA LEU A 214 -7.55 8.34 5.52
C LEU A 214 -8.15 6.98 5.93
N THR A 215 -8.04 6.61 7.21
CA THR A 215 -8.61 5.38 7.75
C THR A 215 -10.13 5.43 7.78
N ALA A 216 -10.72 6.56 8.18
CA ALA A 216 -12.15 6.79 8.11
C ALA A 216 -12.66 6.76 6.67
N PHE A 217 -11.94 7.40 5.74
CA PHE A 217 -12.26 7.38 4.31
C PHE A 217 -12.18 5.97 3.72
N ARG A 218 -11.15 5.18 4.05
CA ARG A 218 -11.07 3.77 3.66
C ARG A 218 -12.27 2.97 4.14
N SER A 219 -12.70 3.20 5.38
CA SER A 219 -13.89 2.57 5.95
C SER A 219 -15.12 2.87 5.10
N HIS A 220 -15.30 4.14 4.71
CA HIS A 220 -16.36 4.56 3.81
C HIS A 220 -16.26 3.91 2.43
N ARG A 221 -15.08 3.92 1.80
CA ARG A 221 -14.87 3.30 0.48
C ARG A 221 -15.21 1.81 0.50
N PHE A 222 -14.81 1.08 1.55
CA PHE A 222 -15.18 -0.32 1.73
C PHE A 222 -16.71 -0.51 1.78
N ASP A 223 -17.43 0.32 2.55
CA ASP A 223 -18.89 0.22 2.66
C ASP A 223 -19.59 0.56 1.33
N VAL A 224 -19.10 1.57 0.61
CA VAL A 224 -19.58 1.91 -0.73
C VAL A 224 -19.41 0.74 -1.68
N GLN A 225 -18.26 0.06 -1.65
CA GLN A 225 -18.03 -1.09 -2.52
C GLN A 225 -18.94 -2.27 -2.18
N VAL A 226 -19.17 -2.55 -0.89
CA VAL A 226 -20.18 -3.53 -0.48
C VAL A 226 -21.57 -3.15 -0.99
N GLN A 227 -21.94 -1.87 -0.93
CA GLN A 227 -23.28 -1.38 -1.25
C GLN A 227 -23.56 -1.28 -2.75
N ASN A 228 -22.55 -1.05 -3.59
CA ASN A 228 -22.75 -0.65 -4.98
C ASN A 228 -22.05 -1.53 -6.01
N ASN A 229 -20.94 -2.19 -5.67
CA ASN A 229 -20.17 -3.00 -6.61
C ASN A 229 -20.49 -4.49 -6.41
N PRO A 230 -21.30 -5.15 -7.27
CA PRO A 230 -21.64 -6.57 -7.12
C PRO A 230 -20.43 -7.52 -7.25
N TYR A 231 -19.29 -7.01 -7.71
CA TYR A 231 -18.03 -7.74 -7.89
C TYR A 231 -16.97 -7.39 -6.85
N PHE A 232 -17.27 -6.55 -5.86
CA PHE A 232 -16.31 -6.16 -4.83
C PHE A 232 -15.62 -7.38 -4.21
N PHE A 233 -14.29 -7.41 -4.22
CA PHE A 233 -13.48 -8.46 -3.64
C PHE A 233 -12.32 -7.89 -2.81
N ASN A 234 -12.32 -8.22 -1.52
CA ASN A 234 -11.24 -7.96 -0.59
C ASN A 234 -10.37 -9.21 -0.46
N GLY A 235 -9.33 -9.29 -1.30
CA GLY A 235 -8.48 -10.49 -1.42
C GLY A 235 -7.52 -10.72 -0.24
N PRO A 236 -7.00 -11.96 -0.07
CA PRO A 236 -6.07 -12.32 1.00
C PRO A 236 -4.80 -11.46 1.10
N PHE A 237 -4.31 -10.97 -0.04
CA PHE A 237 -3.13 -10.10 -0.12
C PHE A 237 -3.49 -8.71 -0.67
N SER A 238 -4.16 -8.63 -1.82
CA SER A 238 -4.59 -7.37 -2.44
C SER A 238 -5.47 -6.53 -1.51
N GLY A 239 -6.44 -7.15 -0.83
CA GLY A 239 -7.33 -6.45 0.11
C GLY A 239 -6.76 -6.24 1.51
N VAL A 240 -6.00 -7.22 2.03
CA VAL A 240 -5.48 -7.17 3.41
C VAL A 240 -4.22 -6.33 3.54
N LEU A 241 -3.34 -6.29 2.53
CA LEU A 241 -2.08 -5.52 2.57
C LEU A 241 -1.95 -4.48 1.46
N VAL A 242 -2.31 -4.76 0.21
CA VAL A 242 -2.08 -3.76 -0.85
C VAL A 242 -3.04 -2.57 -0.74
N GLN A 243 -4.32 -2.83 -0.50
CA GLN A 243 -5.32 -1.80 -0.27
C GLN A 243 -4.93 -0.87 0.89
N PRO A 244 -4.62 -1.33 2.13
CA PRO A 244 -4.18 -0.41 3.19
C PRO A 244 -2.87 0.32 2.88
N ALA A 245 -1.94 -0.30 2.12
CA ALA A 245 -0.74 0.38 1.68
C ALA A 245 -1.10 1.61 0.83
N ALA A 246 -2.07 1.51 -0.08
CA ALA A 246 -2.52 2.62 -0.91
C ALA A 246 -3.09 3.81 -0.11
N TYR A 247 -3.62 3.58 1.10
CA TYR A 247 -4.05 4.66 2.01
C TYR A 247 -2.88 5.19 2.84
N THR A 248 -2.16 4.31 3.53
CA THR A 248 -1.06 4.73 4.44
C THR A 248 0.06 5.44 3.69
N PHE A 249 0.39 5.01 2.47
CA PHE A 249 1.44 5.62 1.65
C PHE A 249 1.13 7.07 1.29
N ILE A 250 -0.15 7.48 1.25
CA ILE A 250 -0.53 8.88 0.99
C ILE A 250 0.12 9.77 2.05
N TYR A 251 -0.11 9.50 3.34
CA TYR A 251 0.53 10.30 4.37
C TYR A 251 2.00 9.96 4.54
N ARG A 252 2.34 8.67 4.70
CA ARG A 252 3.69 8.21 5.07
C ARG A 252 4.78 8.57 4.06
N PHE A 253 4.43 8.72 2.78
CA PHE A 253 5.38 9.01 1.70
C PHE A 253 5.17 10.35 1.00
N MET A 254 3.99 10.97 1.09
CA MET A 254 3.72 12.22 0.37
C MET A 254 3.69 13.45 1.27
N ALA A 255 3.55 13.29 2.59
CA ALA A 255 3.67 14.39 3.54
C ALA A 255 5.04 15.08 3.43
N ASN A 256 5.07 16.39 3.66
CA ASN A 256 6.30 17.17 3.65
C ASN A 256 6.94 17.16 5.04
N HIS A 257 8.12 16.57 5.17
CA HIS A 257 8.85 16.42 6.45
C HIS A 257 9.82 17.59 6.69
N SER A 258 9.30 18.81 6.79
CA SER A 258 10.12 20.02 6.97
C SER A 258 10.70 20.13 8.39
N ALA A 259 11.53 21.15 8.63
CA ALA A 259 12.07 21.44 9.96
C ALA A 259 10.97 21.74 10.99
N GLU A 260 9.89 22.40 10.54
CA GLU A 260 8.73 22.76 11.36
C GLU A 260 7.83 21.56 11.64
N ASN A 261 7.69 20.65 10.66
CA ASN A 261 6.83 19.47 10.73
C ASN A 261 7.61 18.18 10.41
N PRO A 262 8.53 17.73 11.28
CA PRO A 262 9.43 16.60 10.98
C PRO A 262 8.73 15.25 10.83
N ILE A 263 7.55 15.06 11.46
CA ILE A 263 6.69 13.88 11.26
C ILE A 263 5.98 13.92 9.89
N GLY A 264 5.82 15.11 9.31
CA GLY A 264 5.17 15.31 8.03
C GLY A 264 3.87 16.09 8.14
N GLU A 265 3.70 17.07 7.25
CA GLU A 265 2.43 17.74 7.00
C GLU A 265 2.00 17.49 5.54
N LEU A 266 0.79 16.96 5.36
CA LEU A 266 0.21 16.75 4.03
C LEU A 266 -0.96 17.69 3.83
N ASN A 267 -0.68 18.90 3.36
CA ASN A 267 -1.73 19.83 2.95
C ASN A 267 -2.31 19.46 1.57
N TYR A 268 -3.45 20.06 1.21
CA TYR A 268 -4.12 19.76 -0.05
C TYR A 268 -3.30 20.09 -1.28
N ASP A 269 -2.44 21.12 -1.25
CA ASP A 269 -1.60 21.47 -2.41
C ASP A 269 -0.53 20.42 -2.68
N VAL A 270 0.12 19.93 -1.63
CA VAL A 270 1.05 18.79 -1.70
C VAL A 270 0.31 17.57 -2.24
N LEU A 271 -0.84 17.22 -1.67
CA LEU A 271 -1.63 16.07 -2.11
C LEU A 271 -2.07 16.18 -3.59
N LYS A 272 -2.59 17.35 -3.99
CA LYS A 272 -2.99 17.63 -5.38
C LYS A 272 -1.82 17.43 -6.35
N SER A 273 -0.62 17.89 -5.98
CA SER A 273 0.60 17.71 -6.78
C SER A 273 0.90 16.23 -7.03
N TRP A 274 0.91 15.42 -5.97
CA TRP A 274 1.17 13.98 -6.06
C TRP A 274 0.13 13.22 -6.87
N PHE A 275 -1.14 13.63 -6.83
CA PHE A 275 -2.24 12.95 -7.54
C PHE A 275 -2.58 13.53 -8.91
N GLY A 276 -1.91 14.61 -9.33
CA GLY A 276 -2.22 15.30 -10.58
C GLY A 276 -3.63 15.89 -10.58
N ILE A 277 -4.03 16.54 -9.47
CA ILE A 277 -5.33 17.21 -9.35
C ILE A 277 -5.14 18.72 -9.50
N GLU A 278 -6.05 19.35 -10.25
CA GLU A 278 -6.20 20.80 -10.32
C GLU A 278 -7.52 21.25 -9.72
N GLY A 279 -7.63 22.55 -9.40
CA GLY A 279 -8.83 23.16 -8.87
C GLY A 279 -8.85 23.25 -7.35
N GLU A 280 -10.04 23.58 -6.84
CA GLU A 280 -10.30 23.86 -5.43
C GLU A 280 -11.39 22.94 -4.88
N ASN A 281 -11.50 22.91 -3.54
CA ASN A 281 -12.51 22.11 -2.85
C ASN A 281 -13.92 22.41 -3.38
N GLY A 282 -14.62 21.36 -3.83
CA GLY A 282 -15.92 21.41 -4.50
C GLY A 282 -15.86 21.43 -6.04
N SER A 283 -14.68 21.58 -6.64
CA SER A 283 -14.49 21.68 -8.09
C SER A 283 -13.11 21.17 -8.55
N TYR A 284 -12.75 19.96 -8.13
CA TYR A 284 -11.51 19.32 -8.57
C TYR A 284 -11.59 18.74 -9.98
N VAL A 285 -10.46 18.74 -10.68
CA VAL A 285 -10.28 18.11 -11.98
C VAL A 285 -9.04 17.22 -11.94
N ALA A 286 -9.22 15.95 -12.26
CA ALA A 286 -8.10 15.03 -12.41
C ALA A 286 -7.39 15.24 -13.74
N LYS A 287 -6.07 15.32 -13.69
CA LYS A 287 -5.17 15.39 -14.83
C LYS A 287 -4.30 14.13 -14.82
N GLN A 288 -4.87 13.03 -15.28
CA GLN A 288 -4.16 11.75 -15.34
C GLN A 288 -2.79 11.91 -16.02
N GLY A 289 -1.75 11.38 -15.38
CA GLY A 289 -0.38 11.48 -15.88
C GLY A 289 0.32 12.81 -15.55
N GLN A 290 -0.32 13.77 -14.88
CA GLN A 290 0.32 15.03 -14.45
C GLN A 290 0.83 15.01 -13.01
N GLU A 291 0.93 13.82 -12.40
CA GLU A 291 1.49 13.64 -11.05
C GLU A 291 2.91 14.20 -10.94
N ARG A 292 3.20 14.92 -9.85
CA ARG A 292 4.44 15.65 -9.62
C ARG A 292 4.91 15.47 -8.20
N ILE A 293 6.23 15.49 -8.02
CA ILE A 293 6.82 15.70 -6.70
C ILE A 293 6.75 17.22 -6.45
N PRO A 294 6.18 17.69 -5.32
CA PRO A 294 6.08 19.11 -5.03
C PRO A 294 7.46 19.77 -4.93
N GLU A 295 7.52 21.06 -5.25
CA GLU A 295 8.72 21.86 -5.00
C GLU A 295 8.93 22.09 -3.49
N ASN A 296 10.19 22.29 -3.07
CA ASN A 296 10.56 22.49 -1.66
C ASN A 296 10.01 21.41 -0.72
N TRP A 297 10.02 20.17 -1.20
CA TRP A 297 9.51 19.01 -0.49
C TRP A 297 10.66 18.20 0.14
N TYR A 298 10.44 17.77 1.38
CA TYR A 298 11.36 16.99 2.19
C TYR A 298 10.76 15.61 2.42
N ARG A 299 11.51 14.58 2.04
CA ARG A 299 11.09 13.21 2.26
C ARG A 299 11.19 12.81 3.72
N ARG A 300 10.51 11.72 4.07
CA ARG A 300 10.71 10.98 5.32
C ARG A 300 12.20 10.73 5.61
N SER A 301 12.57 10.80 6.89
CA SER A 301 13.95 10.54 7.34
C SER A 301 14.38 9.09 7.05
N LEU A 302 15.64 8.89 6.63
CA LEU A 302 16.20 7.53 6.50
C LEU A 302 16.64 6.92 7.83
N THR A 303 16.63 7.69 8.93
CA THR A 303 16.87 7.15 10.26
C THR A 303 15.63 6.40 10.80
N ALA A 304 14.45 6.68 10.23
CA ALA A 304 13.18 6.01 10.50
C ALA A 304 12.44 5.73 9.18
N PRO A 305 12.99 4.86 8.30
CA PRO A 305 12.36 4.55 7.02
C PRO A 305 11.03 3.83 7.25
N TYR A 306 10.07 4.03 6.35
CA TYR A 306 8.79 3.34 6.45
C TYR A 306 8.95 1.92 5.92
N GLU A 307 9.12 0.98 6.86
CA GLU A 307 9.45 -0.41 6.61
C GLU A 307 8.25 -1.33 6.89
N THR A 308 8.34 -2.61 6.51
CA THR A 308 7.28 -3.61 6.65
C THR A 308 6.66 -3.70 8.05
N HIS A 309 7.47 -3.59 9.12
CA HIS A 309 6.96 -3.63 10.49
C HIS A 309 6.15 -2.38 10.86
N TYR A 310 6.57 -1.21 10.38
CA TYR A 310 5.80 0.03 10.52
C TYR A 310 4.46 -0.13 9.78
N PHE A 311 4.52 -0.52 8.51
CA PHE A 311 3.33 -0.75 7.71
C PHE A 311 2.35 -1.75 8.36
N LEU A 312 2.84 -2.86 8.93
CA LEU A 312 1.99 -3.80 9.67
C LEU A 312 1.39 -3.18 10.95
N GLY A 313 2.11 -2.27 11.62
CA GLY A 313 1.59 -1.47 12.73
C GLY A 313 0.39 -0.63 12.31
N ASP A 314 0.49 0.11 11.20
CA ASP A 314 -0.62 0.90 10.64
C ASP A 314 -1.81 0.01 10.25
N VAL A 315 -1.55 -1.16 9.64
CA VAL A 315 -2.60 -2.13 9.29
C VAL A 315 -3.35 -2.61 10.53
N VAL A 316 -2.64 -2.96 11.60
CA VAL A 316 -3.26 -3.43 12.85
C VAL A 316 -4.02 -2.31 13.55
N ALA A 317 -3.45 -1.09 13.60
CA ALA A 317 -4.12 0.07 14.19
C ALA A 317 -5.43 0.39 13.48
N ALA A 318 -5.41 0.45 12.14
CA ALA A 318 -6.62 0.68 11.34
C ALA A 318 -7.65 -0.46 11.49
N ALA A 319 -7.19 -1.72 11.56
CA ALA A 319 -8.06 -2.87 11.77
C ALA A 319 -8.69 -2.93 13.18
N ALA A 320 -8.01 -2.39 14.20
CA ALA A 320 -8.58 -2.27 15.54
C ALA A 320 -9.79 -1.32 15.55
N LEU A 321 -9.75 -0.25 14.75
CA LEU A 321 -10.87 0.69 14.57
C LEU A 321 -11.95 0.13 13.63
N HIS A 322 -11.54 -0.56 12.58
CA HIS A 322 -12.43 -1.10 11.54
C HIS A 322 -12.10 -2.56 11.22
N PRO A 323 -12.57 -3.52 12.05
CA PRO A 323 -12.24 -4.93 11.87
C PRO A 323 -12.66 -5.52 10.51
N LYS A 324 -13.61 -4.88 9.81
CA LYS A 324 -14.00 -5.24 8.44
C LYS A 324 -12.83 -5.25 7.46
N PHE A 325 -11.78 -4.46 7.68
CA PHE A 325 -10.61 -4.41 6.80
C PHE A 325 -9.87 -5.74 6.66
N LEU A 326 -9.98 -6.62 7.66
CA LEU A 326 -9.38 -7.95 7.63
C LEU A 326 -10.30 -9.03 7.05
N SER A 327 -11.49 -8.64 6.58
CA SER A 327 -12.47 -9.58 6.04
C SER A 327 -12.07 -10.02 4.65
N ILE A 328 -11.53 -11.23 4.52
CA ILE A 328 -11.27 -11.83 3.21
C ILE A 328 -12.59 -12.32 2.63
N GLY A 329 -12.91 -11.87 1.41
CA GLY A 329 -14.13 -12.25 0.71
C GLY A 329 -14.64 -11.14 -0.20
N GLY A 330 -15.92 -11.20 -0.56
CA GLY A 330 -16.48 -10.26 -1.51
C GLY A 330 -17.98 -10.35 -1.64
N ASN A 331 -18.55 -9.47 -2.47
CA ASN A 331 -19.92 -9.59 -2.93
C ASN A 331 -20.08 -10.84 -3.82
N THR A 332 -21.26 -11.47 -3.74
CA THR A 332 -21.57 -12.74 -4.40
C THR A 332 -22.33 -12.53 -5.73
N GLY A 333 -21.98 -11.49 -6.48
CA GLY A 333 -22.61 -11.16 -7.76
C GLY A 333 -23.83 -10.23 -7.67
N THR A 334 -24.20 -9.81 -6.46
CA THR A 334 -25.20 -8.76 -6.22
C THR A 334 -24.65 -7.74 -5.22
N THR A 335 -25.20 -6.54 -5.21
CA THR A 335 -24.85 -5.56 -4.17
C THR A 335 -25.31 -6.00 -2.78
N ASN A 336 -24.70 -5.46 -1.73
CA ASN A 336 -25.01 -5.73 -0.33
C ASN A 336 -24.94 -7.23 0.05
N SER A 337 -24.09 -8.00 -0.62
CA SER A 337 -24.02 -9.46 -0.47
C SER A 337 -22.69 -9.95 0.10
N PHE A 338 -21.91 -9.04 0.70
CA PHE A 338 -20.54 -9.34 1.14
C PHE A 338 -20.52 -10.55 2.07
N SER A 339 -19.83 -11.58 1.62
CA SER A 339 -19.63 -12.81 2.36
C SER A 339 -18.14 -13.04 2.53
N GLY A 340 -17.75 -13.45 3.73
CA GLY A 340 -16.35 -13.70 4.00
C GLY A 340 -15.97 -15.18 3.88
N VAL A 341 -14.68 -15.42 3.98
CA VAL A 341 -14.09 -16.76 4.12
C VAL A 341 -13.63 -16.99 5.55
N ASP A 342 -13.62 -18.26 5.94
CA ASP A 342 -12.97 -18.73 7.16
C ASP A 342 -11.48 -18.94 6.88
N VAL A 343 -10.62 -18.20 7.58
CA VAL A 343 -9.16 -18.27 7.41
C VAL A 343 -8.62 -19.66 7.77
N THR A 344 -9.28 -20.39 8.68
CA THR A 344 -8.94 -21.78 9.01
C THR A 344 -9.07 -22.67 7.79
N ASN A 345 -10.20 -22.55 7.06
CA ASN A 345 -10.43 -23.32 5.85
C ASN A 345 -9.51 -22.86 4.71
N LEU A 346 -9.32 -21.54 4.58
CA LEU A 346 -8.45 -20.96 3.56
C LEU A 346 -7.00 -21.42 3.67
N THR A 347 -6.51 -21.62 4.90
CA THR A 347 -5.10 -21.92 5.18
C THR A 347 -4.84 -23.38 5.54
N GLY A 348 -5.86 -24.24 5.49
CA GLY A 348 -5.74 -25.63 5.94
C GLY A 348 -5.41 -25.77 7.43
N GLY A 349 -5.86 -24.81 8.25
CA GLY A 349 -5.69 -24.81 9.70
C GLY A 349 -4.42 -24.15 10.22
N VAL A 350 -3.55 -23.62 9.35
CA VAL A 350 -2.30 -22.94 9.78
C VAL A 350 -2.60 -21.66 10.56
N PHE A 351 -3.60 -20.90 10.12
CA PHE A 351 -4.09 -19.71 10.80
C PHE A 351 -5.59 -19.84 11.08
N ASN A 352 -6.07 -19.23 12.16
CA ASN A 352 -7.49 -19.11 12.44
C ASN A 352 -7.82 -17.68 12.91
N SER A 353 -9.10 -17.36 13.02
CA SER A 353 -9.57 -16.02 13.37
C SER A 353 -9.08 -15.51 14.74
N ALA A 354 -8.93 -16.41 15.72
CA ALA A 354 -8.45 -16.07 17.05
C ALA A 354 -6.93 -15.83 17.09
N SER A 355 -6.16 -16.60 16.32
CA SER A 355 -4.71 -16.50 16.29
C SER A 355 -4.19 -15.47 15.28
N LEU A 356 -4.99 -15.07 14.29
CA LEU A 356 -4.52 -14.21 13.19
C LEU A 356 -3.98 -12.86 13.67
N LEU A 357 -4.59 -12.29 14.72
CA LEU A 357 -4.14 -11.03 15.33
C LEU A 357 -3.11 -11.23 16.45
N SER A 358 -2.71 -12.47 16.73
CA SER A 358 -1.70 -12.76 17.76
C SER A 358 -0.30 -12.68 17.16
N GLY A 359 0.56 -11.87 17.77
CA GLY A 359 1.95 -11.70 17.32
C GLY A 359 2.00 -11.23 15.86
N ASN A 360 2.90 -11.84 15.08
CA ASN A 360 3.13 -11.51 13.68
C ASN A 360 2.22 -12.28 12.70
N ASN A 361 1.24 -13.04 13.20
CA ASN A 361 0.46 -13.97 12.37
C ASN A 361 -0.27 -13.30 11.20
N LEU A 362 -0.75 -12.06 11.36
CA LEU A 362 -1.41 -11.31 10.28
C LEU A 362 -0.45 -11.03 9.13
N GLY A 363 0.73 -10.49 9.44
CA GLY A 363 1.77 -10.25 8.44
C GLY A 363 2.23 -11.56 7.80
N CYS A 364 2.47 -12.60 8.61
CA CYS A 364 2.83 -13.92 8.12
C CYS A 364 1.81 -14.51 7.16
N PHE A 365 0.53 -14.42 7.50
CA PHE A 365 -0.56 -14.90 6.66
C PHE A 365 -0.59 -14.13 5.35
N ALA A 366 -0.70 -12.81 5.39
CA ALA A 366 -0.99 -12.02 4.20
C ALA A 366 0.22 -11.95 3.25
N PHE A 367 1.45 -11.84 3.76
CA PHE A 367 2.64 -11.92 2.90
C PHE A 367 2.81 -13.31 2.28
N GLN A 368 2.50 -14.39 2.99
CA GLN A 368 2.52 -15.73 2.37
C GLN A 368 1.38 -15.93 1.37
N ALA A 369 0.24 -15.25 1.56
CA ALA A 369 -0.87 -15.28 0.63
C ALA A 369 -0.54 -14.60 -0.71
N SER A 370 0.44 -13.70 -0.77
CA SER A 370 0.89 -13.10 -2.05
C SER A 370 1.40 -14.16 -3.05
N LYS A 371 1.94 -15.29 -2.56
CA LYS A 371 2.38 -16.40 -3.41
C LYS A 371 1.24 -17.01 -4.23
N GLN A 372 -0.01 -16.88 -3.79
CA GLN A 372 -1.18 -17.38 -4.52
C GLN A 372 -1.22 -16.84 -5.97
N ALA A 373 -1.04 -15.53 -6.13
CA ALA A 373 -1.05 -14.86 -7.43
C ALA A 373 0.10 -15.32 -8.37
N THR A 374 1.16 -15.92 -7.82
CA THR A 374 2.38 -16.28 -8.56
C THR A 374 2.39 -17.74 -9.02
N VAL A 375 1.60 -18.60 -8.37
CA VAL A 375 1.52 -20.03 -8.70
C VAL A 375 0.72 -20.26 -9.99
N ASP A 376 -0.24 -19.39 -10.31
CA ASP A 376 -1.00 -19.46 -11.58
C ASP A 376 -0.14 -19.16 -12.82
N LEU A 377 0.94 -18.38 -12.65
CA LEU A 377 1.91 -18.07 -13.71
C LEU A 377 3.01 -19.14 -13.85
N ALA A 378 3.17 -20.02 -12.84
CA ALA A 378 4.26 -20.98 -12.74
C ALA A 378 4.23 -22.11 -13.79
N ALA A 379 3.20 -22.17 -14.63
CA ALA A 379 3.21 -23.03 -15.82
C ALA A 379 4.28 -22.64 -16.87
N GLY A 380 4.92 -21.46 -16.74
CA GLY A 380 5.98 -21.00 -17.65
C GLY A 380 7.13 -20.19 -17.01
N LEU A 381 7.24 -20.13 -15.68
CA LEU A 381 8.26 -19.33 -15.00
C LEU A 381 9.66 -20.01 -15.01
N LEU A 382 10.71 -19.21 -15.24
CA LEU A 382 12.11 -19.64 -15.12
C LEU A 382 12.49 -19.78 -13.62
N GLN A 383 13.29 -20.78 -13.24
CA GLN A 383 13.76 -20.98 -11.85
C GLN A 383 14.27 -19.70 -11.13
N PRO A 384 15.04 -18.80 -11.79
CA PRO A 384 15.52 -17.57 -11.16
C PRO A 384 14.42 -16.62 -10.68
N VAL A 385 13.23 -16.66 -11.30
CA VAL A 385 12.08 -15.85 -10.88
C VAL A 385 11.60 -16.28 -9.51
N THR A 386 11.40 -17.59 -9.37
CA THR A 386 10.93 -18.22 -8.15
C THR A 386 11.91 -17.95 -7.01
N ASP A 387 13.21 -18.00 -7.30
CA ASP A 387 14.27 -17.72 -6.32
C ASP A 387 14.28 -16.25 -5.88
N ALA A 388 14.15 -15.31 -6.82
CA ALA A 388 14.10 -13.87 -6.50
C ALA A 388 12.89 -13.52 -5.64
N LEU A 389 11.70 -14.01 -6.01
CA LEU A 389 10.49 -13.81 -5.22
C LEU A 389 10.58 -14.49 -3.85
N ALA A 390 11.11 -15.72 -3.78
CA ALA A 390 11.33 -16.41 -2.52
C ALA A 390 12.30 -15.64 -1.60
N GLY A 391 13.37 -15.08 -2.16
CA GLY A 391 14.32 -14.23 -1.44
C GLY A 391 13.69 -12.94 -0.92
N ALA A 392 12.94 -12.22 -1.76
CA ALA A 392 12.23 -11.01 -1.37
C ALA A 392 11.20 -11.28 -0.27
N LEU A 393 10.43 -12.37 -0.41
CA LEU A 393 9.49 -12.80 0.62
C LEU A 393 10.23 -13.20 1.90
N SER A 394 11.37 -13.90 1.81
CA SER A 394 12.18 -14.24 2.97
C SER A 394 12.65 -12.99 3.72
N GLY A 395 13.02 -11.91 3.03
CA GLY A 395 13.39 -10.65 3.67
C GLY A 395 12.28 -10.05 4.51
N VAL A 396 11.03 -10.16 4.06
CA VAL A 396 9.84 -9.68 4.79
C VAL A 396 9.41 -10.64 5.91
N LEU A 397 9.53 -11.95 5.69
CA LEU A 397 9.10 -12.95 6.67
C LEU A 397 10.14 -13.24 7.76
N ALA A 398 11.43 -13.02 7.50
CA ALA A 398 12.51 -13.35 8.45
C ALA A 398 12.35 -12.62 9.80
N PRO A 399 11.98 -11.33 9.87
CA PRO A 399 11.71 -10.66 11.14
C PRO A 399 10.45 -11.18 11.86
N LEU A 400 9.56 -11.89 11.16
CA LEU A 400 8.22 -12.21 11.66
C LEU A 400 8.11 -13.60 12.31
N SER A 401 9.10 -14.48 12.16
CA SER A 401 9.09 -15.86 12.70
C SER A 401 7.84 -16.67 12.30
N CYS A 402 7.55 -16.70 10.99
CA CYS A 402 6.25 -17.15 10.49
C CYS A 402 6.02 -18.68 10.48
N PRO A 403 4.82 -19.14 10.91
CA PRO A 403 4.31 -20.46 10.55
C PRO A 403 4.27 -20.62 9.04
N GLN A 404 4.73 -21.75 8.52
CA GLN A 404 4.79 -22.00 7.09
C GLN A 404 3.40 -22.35 6.52
N LEU A 405 2.91 -21.51 5.62
CA LEU A 405 1.70 -21.73 4.85
C LEU A 405 2.05 -22.51 3.58
N LYS A 406 1.52 -23.73 3.46
CA LYS A 406 1.78 -24.60 2.29
C LYS A 406 1.07 -24.13 1.03
N SER A 407 -0.19 -23.73 1.16
CA SER A 407 -1.05 -23.31 0.06
C SER A 407 -2.27 -22.56 0.59
N ILE A 408 -2.89 -21.74 -0.26
CA ILE A 408 -4.22 -21.18 -0.04
C ILE A 408 -5.26 -22.06 -0.77
N ASP A 409 -6.35 -22.44 -0.10
CA ASP A 409 -7.46 -23.15 -0.75
C ASP A 409 -8.34 -22.18 -1.56
N GLU A 410 -7.99 -21.97 -2.83
CA GLU A 410 -8.71 -21.11 -3.76
C GLU A 410 -10.18 -21.45 -3.95
N ARG A 411 -10.60 -22.70 -3.69
CA ARG A 411 -12.02 -23.06 -3.79
C ARG A 411 -12.87 -22.23 -2.84
N GLN A 412 -12.28 -21.74 -1.74
CA GLN A 412 -12.95 -20.84 -0.82
C GLN A 412 -13.21 -19.45 -1.42
N LEU A 413 -12.41 -19.04 -2.42
CA LEU A 413 -12.48 -17.75 -3.11
C LEU A 413 -13.32 -17.82 -4.40
N LYS A 414 -13.37 -18.99 -5.07
CA LYS A 414 -14.15 -19.20 -6.31
C LYS A 414 -15.65 -18.93 -6.20
N LYS A 415 -16.19 -18.75 -5.00
CA LYS A 415 -17.58 -18.33 -4.78
C LYS A 415 -17.83 -16.83 -5.03
N PHE A 416 -16.77 -16.03 -5.19
CA PHE A 416 -16.85 -14.60 -5.44
C PHE A 416 -16.64 -14.28 -6.92
N PRO A 417 -17.63 -13.71 -7.61
CA PRO A 417 -17.48 -13.36 -9.02
C PRO A 417 -16.36 -12.36 -9.30
N GLY A 418 -16.04 -11.45 -8.36
CA GLY A 418 -14.90 -10.54 -8.48
C GLY A 418 -13.57 -11.27 -8.62
N PHE A 419 -13.32 -12.26 -7.75
CA PHE A 419 -12.13 -13.11 -7.82
C PHE A 419 -12.07 -13.93 -9.11
N GLN A 420 -13.21 -14.48 -9.58
CA GLN A 420 -13.23 -15.33 -10.77
C GLN A 420 -12.98 -14.58 -12.09
N LYS A 421 -13.19 -13.26 -12.10
CA LYS A 421 -13.00 -12.43 -13.29
C LYS A 421 -11.53 -12.03 -13.51
N SER A 422 -10.72 -12.08 -12.45
CA SER A 422 -9.34 -11.56 -12.37
C SER A 422 -8.30 -12.42 -13.05
#